data_AF-A0A2T5LJD1-F1
#
_entry.id   AF-A0A2T5LJD1-F1
#
_cell.length_a   1.000
_cell.length_b   1.000
_cell.length_c   1.000
_cell.angle_alpha   90.00
_cell.angle_beta   90.00
_cell.angle_gamma   90.00
#
_symmetry.space_group_name_H-M   'P 1'
#
loop_
_entity.id
_entity.type
_entity.pdbx_description
1 polymer ?
#
loop_
_entity_poly.entity_id
_entity_poly.type
_entity_poly.pdbx_seq_one_letter_code
_entity_poly.pdbx_strand_id
1 'polypeptide(L)'
;MKSLLRLACLAAPLPLPAFAAEPTSVNVYRELVRHRVADVGVDRALDYNTRAFASRLLKDPDSPYSDLREDPPLTNEVWWLDFVGSLPLDTADKSATVLNMLQWQGGFTKARVNVEAHVDDASLIVFKGPYVAANAVKAGIDADIFWKARDFNGAMSTVAAGYAVALQLLRDEIRNHPPEEYEARGIKPDVLKRYLAQKYVDQLGEDDDRYIADIMRYAISKRDFSIDAEGRRQLPTAYRIARVAAAYSDARGYLNTSGYCQGNEPRSREPRSAEDIEKNRPLCFVAATDRAVHSWYRRQMREEAKGVRRAHQPTDWASVRLSFLINTVLFLGDLAPFFEFGEAAAIEELVGEGALAEDEAALAEERVNQLTCRIRP
;
A
#
# COMPACT_ATOMS: atom_id res chain seq x y z
N MET A 1 -6.37 52.54 -50.59
CA MET A 1 -6.79 51.14 -50.88
C MET A 1 -5.63 50.20 -50.61
N LYS A 2 -5.64 49.49 -49.47
CA LYS A 2 -4.98 48.19 -49.19
C LYS A 2 -5.02 47.91 -47.68
N SER A 3 -5.38 46.67 -47.34
CA SER A 3 -5.11 45.96 -46.07
C SER A 3 -6.06 46.16 -44.87
N LEU A 4 -7.24 45.53 -44.92
CA LEU A 4 -8.04 45.15 -43.74
C LEU A 4 -8.71 43.77 -43.95
N LEU A 5 -7.94 42.75 -44.35
CA LEU A 5 -8.50 41.43 -44.70
C LEU A 5 -7.56 40.26 -44.37
N ARG A 6 -6.83 40.34 -43.26
CA ARG A 6 -5.94 39.25 -42.79
C ARG A 6 -5.92 39.04 -41.27
N LEU A 7 -7.04 39.25 -40.58
CA LEU A 7 -7.18 38.96 -39.14
C LEU A 7 -8.48 38.22 -38.82
N ALA A 8 -8.85 37.26 -39.67
CA ALA A 8 -10.01 36.39 -39.48
C ALA A 8 -9.65 34.93 -39.77
N CYS A 9 -8.72 34.37 -39.00
CA CYS A 9 -8.51 32.92 -38.87
C CYS A 9 -7.80 32.68 -37.54
N LEU A 10 -8.29 31.71 -36.76
CA LEU A 10 -7.80 31.23 -35.44
C LEU A 10 -8.53 31.80 -34.21
N ALA A 11 -9.86 31.69 -34.20
CA ALA A 11 -10.59 31.41 -32.97
C ALA A 11 -11.23 30.02 -33.13
N ALA A 12 -10.41 28.97 -33.11
CA ALA A 12 -10.92 27.64 -32.84
C ALA A 12 -11.25 27.61 -31.34
N PRO A 13 -12.46 27.19 -30.92
CA PRO A 13 -12.65 26.78 -29.54
C PRO A 13 -11.78 25.53 -29.36
N LEU A 14 -10.62 25.70 -28.75
CA LEU A 14 -9.90 24.56 -28.20
C LEU A 14 -10.90 23.88 -27.24
N PRO A 15 -11.18 22.57 -27.39
CA PRO A 15 -11.85 21.86 -26.32
C PRO A 15 -10.95 22.04 -25.10
N LEU A 16 -11.39 22.84 -24.14
CA LEU A 16 -10.83 22.80 -22.81
C LEU A 16 -10.96 21.33 -22.41
N PRO A 17 -9.85 20.60 -22.17
CA PRO A 17 -10.00 19.32 -21.52
C PRO A 17 -10.77 19.62 -20.25
N ALA A 18 -11.92 18.96 -20.10
CA ALA A 18 -12.54 18.84 -18.80
C ALA A 18 -11.49 18.15 -17.93
N PHE A 19 -10.67 18.95 -17.24
CA PHE A 19 -9.91 18.47 -16.11
C PHE A 19 -10.97 18.05 -15.11
N ALA A 20 -11.35 16.77 -15.16
CA ALA A 20 -11.88 16.10 -13.99
C ALA A 20 -10.89 16.44 -12.87
N ALA A 21 -11.39 17.03 -11.78
CA ALA A 21 -10.60 17.48 -10.64
C ALA A 21 -9.46 16.50 -10.40
N GLU A 22 -8.22 16.98 -10.42
CA GLU A 22 -7.05 16.13 -10.17
C GLU A 22 -7.34 15.32 -8.90
N PRO A 23 -7.34 13.99 -8.96
CA PRO A 23 -7.53 13.20 -7.77
C PRO A 23 -6.34 13.53 -6.87
N THR A 24 -6.60 14.26 -5.80
CA THR A 24 -5.57 14.78 -4.91
C THR A 24 -4.92 13.61 -4.18
N SER A 25 -3.61 13.42 -4.36
CA SER A 25 -2.78 12.39 -3.70
C SER A 25 -2.49 12.70 -2.22
N VAL A 26 -3.41 13.38 -1.53
CA VAL A 26 -3.21 13.89 -0.17
C VAL A 26 -3.02 12.73 0.81
N ASN A 27 -1.90 12.77 1.53
CA ASN A 27 -1.65 11.87 2.65
C ASN A 27 -2.31 12.45 3.90
N VAL A 28 -3.59 12.09 4.10
CA VAL A 28 -4.42 12.59 5.20
C VAL A 28 -3.79 12.28 6.56
N TYR A 29 -3.14 11.13 6.72
CA TYR A 29 -2.46 10.83 7.98
C TYR A 29 -1.28 11.76 8.26
N ARG A 30 -0.43 12.02 7.26
CA ARG A 30 0.68 12.97 7.38
C ARG A 30 0.17 14.37 7.74
N GLU A 31 -0.84 14.85 7.02
CA GLU A 31 -1.43 16.17 7.29
C GLU A 31 -2.09 16.23 8.67
N LEU A 32 -2.70 15.12 9.13
CA LEU A 32 -3.26 15.02 10.47
C LEU A 32 -2.17 15.17 11.53
N VAL A 33 -1.03 14.47 11.36
CA VAL A 33 0.10 14.58 12.29
C VAL A 33 0.62 16.02 12.29
N ARG A 34 0.85 16.63 11.12
CA ARG A 34 1.32 18.03 11.03
C ARG A 34 0.36 19.00 11.71
N HIS A 35 -0.93 18.90 11.44
CA HIS A 35 -1.95 19.74 12.04
C HIS A 35 -1.95 19.60 13.57
N ARG A 36 -1.88 18.35 14.08
CA ARG A 36 -1.84 18.09 15.51
C ARG A 36 -0.56 18.61 16.18
N VAL A 37 0.60 18.45 15.53
CA VAL A 37 1.87 18.98 16.04
C VAL A 37 1.81 20.50 16.12
N ALA A 38 1.26 21.18 15.11
CA ALA A 38 1.09 22.63 15.11
C ALA A 38 0.09 23.13 16.19
N ASP A 39 -0.96 22.35 16.48
CA ASP A 39 -2.01 22.73 17.44
C ASP A 39 -1.62 22.46 18.90
N VAL A 40 -1.10 21.28 19.21
CA VAL A 40 -0.86 20.83 20.60
C VAL A 40 0.61 20.54 20.96
N GLY A 41 1.53 20.72 20.02
CA GLY A 41 2.95 20.37 20.17
C GLY A 41 3.25 18.88 19.99
N VAL A 42 4.52 18.55 19.79
CA VAL A 42 4.99 17.18 19.47
C VAL A 42 4.57 16.15 20.53
N ASP A 43 4.78 16.47 21.81
CA ASP A 43 4.48 15.56 22.92
C ASP A 43 3.03 15.09 22.94
N ARG A 44 2.09 16.02 22.80
CA ARG A 44 0.65 15.73 22.84
C ARG A 44 0.10 15.22 21.51
N ALA A 45 0.70 15.61 20.39
CA ALA A 45 0.32 15.10 19.08
C ALA A 45 0.64 13.61 18.96
N LEU A 46 1.74 13.17 19.59
CA LEU A 46 2.27 11.81 19.51
C LEU A 46 2.00 10.97 20.76
N ASP A 47 1.28 11.46 21.77
CA ASP A 47 1.01 10.75 23.04
C ASP A 47 0.24 9.42 22.86
N TYR A 48 -0.30 9.16 21.66
CA TYR A 48 -0.97 7.91 21.35
C TYR A 48 0.00 6.83 20.89
N ASN A 49 -0.09 5.64 21.48
CA ASN A 49 0.46 4.43 20.85
C ASN A 49 -0.45 3.97 19.70
N THR A 50 0.09 3.20 18.74
CA THR A 50 -0.65 2.68 17.58
C THR A 50 -1.99 2.03 17.94
N ARG A 51 -2.07 1.34 19.09
CA ARG A 51 -3.29 0.67 19.54
C ARG A 51 -4.36 1.67 19.99
N ALA A 52 -3.97 2.70 20.73
CA ALA A 52 -4.87 3.77 21.14
C ALA A 52 -5.45 4.51 19.92
N PHE A 53 -4.62 4.80 18.91
CA PHE A 53 -5.11 5.37 17.66
C PHE A 53 -6.09 4.42 16.94
N ALA A 54 -5.72 3.15 16.78
CA ALA A 54 -6.59 2.14 16.16
C ALA A 54 -7.94 1.97 16.89
N SER A 55 -7.96 2.05 18.24
CA SER A 55 -9.19 1.95 19.03
C SER A 55 -10.19 3.09 18.80
N ARG A 56 -9.73 4.23 18.26
CA ARG A 56 -10.62 5.32 17.86
C ARG A 56 -11.38 4.99 16.57
N LEU A 57 -10.82 4.16 15.71
CA LEU A 57 -11.35 3.83 14.38
C LEU A 57 -12.04 2.46 14.33
N LEU A 58 -11.59 1.51 15.14
CA LEU A 58 -12.07 0.13 15.16
C LEU A 58 -12.96 -0.16 16.38
N LYS A 59 -13.94 -1.06 16.23
CA LYS A 59 -14.73 -1.56 17.36
C LYS A 59 -13.86 -2.37 18.34
N ASP A 60 -13.01 -3.24 17.82
CA ASP A 60 -12.06 -4.06 18.56
C ASP A 60 -10.67 -4.01 17.90
N PRO A 61 -9.72 -3.19 18.39
CA PRO A 61 -8.41 -3.04 17.74
C PRO A 61 -7.55 -4.32 17.75
N ASP A 62 -7.88 -5.32 18.58
CA ASP A 62 -7.12 -6.58 18.68
C ASP A 62 -7.69 -7.68 17.77
N SER A 63 -8.89 -7.47 17.23
CA SER A 63 -9.47 -8.39 16.26
C SER A 63 -8.98 -8.08 14.83
N PRO A 64 -8.46 -9.08 14.11
CA PRO A 64 -8.10 -8.91 12.70
C PRO A 64 -9.30 -8.63 11.78
N TYR A 65 -10.51 -8.93 12.25
CA TYR A 65 -11.76 -8.74 11.49
C TYR A 65 -12.62 -7.62 12.06
N SER A 66 -12.08 -6.75 12.92
CA SER A 66 -12.87 -5.67 13.49
C SER A 66 -13.52 -4.83 12.41
N ASP A 67 -14.78 -4.48 12.64
CA ASP A 67 -15.45 -3.45 11.87
C ASP A 67 -14.94 -2.06 12.29
N LEU A 68 -15.15 -1.12 11.38
CA LEU A 68 -15.02 0.30 11.66
C LEU A 68 -16.12 0.73 12.64
N ARG A 69 -15.82 1.76 13.45
CA ARG A 69 -16.84 2.49 14.19
C ARG A 69 -17.62 3.37 13.23
N GLU A 70 -18.94 3.39 13.38
CA GLU A 70 -19.82 4.28 12.61
C GLU A 70 -19.54 5.74 12.95
N ASP A 71 -19.39 6.05 14.24
CA ASP A 71 -19.02 7.37 14.75
C ASP A 71 -17.69 7.31 15.53
N PRO A 72 -16.53 7.37 14.85
CA PRO A 72 -15.22 7.42 15.50
C PRO A 72 -15.10 8.63 16.43
N PRO A 73 -14.64 8.50 17.69
CA PRO A 73 -14.54 9.64 18.62
C PRO A 73 -13.73 10.82 18.08
N LEU A 74 -12.76 10.56 17.20
CA LEU A 74 -11.94 11.60 16.58
C LEU A 74 -12.76 12.59 15.75
N THR A 75 -13.89 12.20 15.16
CA THR A 75 -14.72 13.12 14.36
C THR A 75 -15.52 14.10 15.20
N ASN A 76 -15.64 13.83 16.50
CA ASN A 76 -16.34 14.69 17.47
C ASN A 76 -15.39 15.67 18.16
N GLU A 77 -14.09 15.59 17.88
CA GLU A 77 -13.10 16.49 18.45
C GLU A 77 -13.20 17.89 17.83
N VAL A 78 -12.98 18.93 18.63
CA VAL A 78 -13.08 20.33 18.18
C VAL A 78 -12.11 20.62 17.02
N TRP A 79 -10.90 20.07 17.10
CA TRP A 79 -9.86 20.25 16.07
C TRP A 79 -10.17 19.51 14.75
N TRP A 80 -11.07 18.52 14.75
CA TRP A 80 -11.35 17.73 13.55
C TRP A 80 -11.92 18.57 12.41
N LEU A 81 -12.83 19.49 12.72
CA LEU A 81 -13.43 20.36 11.71
C LEU A 81 -12.43 21.34 11.12
N ASP A 82 -11.52 21.87 11.93
CA ASP A 82 -10.45 22.76 11.48
C ASP A 82 -9.44 22.01 10.60
N PHE A 83 -9.02 20.81 11.02
CA PHE A 83 -8.19 19.92 10.23
C PHE A 83 -8.81 19.59 8.86
N VAL A 84 -10.08 19.15 8.86
CA VAL A 84 -10.80 18.87 7.60
C VAL A 84 -10.91 20.13 6.75
N GLY A 85 -11.14 21.29 7.38
CA GLY A 85 -11.19 22.60 6.73
C GLY A 85 -9.89 22.96 6.00
N SER A 86 -8.73 22.64 6.57
CA SER A 86 -7.41 23.01 6.02
C SER A 86 -6.98 22.21 4.78
N LEU A 87 -7.54 21.01 4.58
CA LEU A 87 -7.15 20.14 3.45
C LEU A 87 -7.64 20.69 2.09
N PRO A 88 -6.88 20.59 1.00
CA PRO A 88 -7.30 21.07 -0.32
C PRO A 88 -8.22 20.06 -1.03
N LEU A 89 -9.35 19.70 -0.39
CA LEU A 89 -10.34 18.76 -0.92
C LEU A 89 -11.63 19.49 -1.27
N ASP A 90 -12.06 19.38 -2.53
CA ASP A 90 -13.33 19.93 -3.02
C ASP A 90 -14.39 18.83 -3.10
N THR A 91 -15.00 18.49 -1.96
CA THR A 91 -16.08 17.51 -1.87
C THR A 91 -17.21 18.00 -0.96
N ALA A 92 -18.46 17.65 -1.31
CA ALA A 92 -19.65 18.07 -0.57
C ALA A 92 -19.68 17.57 0.88
N ASP A 93 -19.13 16.36 1.13
CA ASP A 93 -18.93 15.82 2.48
C ASP A 93 -17.43 15.57 2.72
N LYS A 94 -16.73 16.68 2.97
CA LYS A 94 -15.28 16.70 3.21
C LYS A 94 -14.89 15.86 4.42
N SER A 95 -15.67 15.93 5.51
CA SER A 95 -15.39 15.19 6.75
C SER A 95 -15.44 13.68 6.53
N ALA A 96 -16.51 13.15 5.93
CA ALA A 96 -16.62 11.73 5.63
C ALA A 96 -15.55 11.28 4.62
N THR A 97 -15.23 12.13 3.64
CA THR A 97 -14.16 11.87 2.66
C THR A 97 -12.81 11.71 3.35
N VAL A 98 -12.44 12.64 4.24
CA VAL A 98 -11.18 12.62 4.99
C VAL A 98 -11.13 11.42 5.93
N LEU A 99 -12.23 11.10 6.62
CA LEU A 99 -12.30 9.91 7.46
C LEU A 99 -12.11 8.62 6.63
N ASN A 100 -12.78 8.51 5.48
CA ASN A 100 -12.65 7.35 4.60
C ASN A 100 -11.22 7.20 4.07
N MET A 101 -10.59 8.30 3.67
CA MET A 101 -9.19 8.33 3.29
C MET A 101 -8.33 7.84 4.48
N LEU A 102 -8.44 8.44 5.65
CA LEU A 102 -7.68 8.03 6.84
C LEU A 102 -7.85 6.54 7.16
N GLN A 103 -9.06 6.01 7.06
CA GLN A 103 -9.36 4.59 7.28
C GLN A 103 -8.69 3.69 6.24
N TRP A 104 -8.73 4.09 4.97
CA TRP A 104 -8.10 3.38 3.85
C TRP A 104 -6.57 3.40 3.95
N GLN A 105 -6.02 4.60 4.15
CA GLN A 105 -4.59 4.88 4.31
C GLN A 105 -4.01 4.15 5.52
N GLY A 106 -4.78 4.07 6.59
CA GLY A 106 -4.44 3.36 7.81
C GLY A 106 -4.43 1.83 7.72
N GLY A 107 -5.04 1.28 6.66
CA GLY A 107 -5.22 -0.16 6.48
C GLY A 107 -6.30 -0.76 7.37
N PHE A 108 -7.29 0.04 7.77
CA PHE A 108 -8.41 -0.40 8.62
C PHE A 108 -9.57 -1.01 7.82
N THR A 109 -9.52 -0.94 6.49
CA THR A 109 -10.56 -1.47 5.61
C THR A 109 -10.29 -2.93 5.25
N LYS A 110 -11.33 -3.62 4.78
CA LYS A 110 -11.31 -5.03 4.40
C LYS A 110 -11.36 -5.19 2.88
N ALA A 111 -11.35 -6.40 2.35
CA ALA A 111 -11.49 -6.67 0.91
C ALA A 111 -12.71 -7.56 0.66
N ARG A 112 -13.85 -7.27 1.32
CA ARG A 112 -15.04 -8.09 1.16
C ARG A 112 -15.59 -7.90 -0.25
N VAL A 113 -15.96 -9.03 -0.86
CA VAL A 113 -16.42 -9.09 -2.25
C VAL A 113 -17.70 -8.27 -2.37
N ASN A 114 -17.70 -7.30 -3.29
CA ASN A 114 -18.80 -6.38 -3.60
C ASN A 114 -19.24 -5.50 -2.42
N VAL A 115 -18.37 -5.30 -1.43
CA VAL A 115 -18.57 -4.33 -0.34
C VAL A 115 -17.45 -3.29 -0.37
N GLU A 116 -16.20 -3.69 -0.05
CA GLU A 116 -15.05 -2.80 -0.20
C GLU A 116 -14.29 -3.04 -1.52
N ALA A 117 -14.29 -4.27 -2.02
CA ALA A 117 -13.67 -4.62 -3.29
C ALA A 117 -14.77 -4.88 -4.32
N HIS A 118 -14.91 -3.97 -5.29
CA HIS A 118 -15.83 -4.15 -6.40
C HIS A 118 -15.23 -5.14 -7.40
N VAL A 119 -15.80 -6.35 -7.47
CA VAL A 119 -15.30 -7.43 -8.32
C VAL A 119 -16.33 -7.71 -9.41
N ASP A 120 -15.99 -7.36 -10.65
CA ASP A 120 -16.82 -7.65 -11.81
C ASP A 120 -16.64 -9.10 -12.31
N ASP A 121 -17.54 -9.55 -13.19
CA ASP A 121 -17.52 -10.91 -13.74
C ASP A 121 -16.22 -11.19 -14.51
N ALA A 122 -15.66 -10.18 -15.18
CA ALA A 122 -14.38 -10.30 -15.87
C ALA A 122 -13.25 -10.61 -14.89
N SER A 123 -13.18 -9.91 -13.76
CA SER A 123 -12.21 -10.14 -12.68
C SER A 123 -12.32 -11.54 -12.11
N LEU A 124 -13.54 -12.06 -11.91
CA LEU A 124 -13.76 -13.43 -11.42
C LEU A 124 -13.12 -14.48 -12.33
N ILE A 125 -13.24 -14.28 -13.65
CA ILE A 125 -12.70 -15.20 -14.66
C ILE A 125 -11.17 -15.10 -14.69
N VAL A 126 -10.61 -13.90 -14.80
CA VAL A 126 -9.15 -13.73 -14.98
C VAL A 126 -8.38 -14.08 -13.72
N PHE A 127 -8.91 -13.81 -12.52
CA PHE A 127 -8.27 -14.17 -11.24
C PHE A 127 -8.68 -15.56 -10.72
N LYS A 128 -9.58 -16.26 -11.42
CA LYS A 128 -9.99 -17.64 -11.12
C LYS A 128 -10.57 -17.82 -9.71
N GLY A 129 -11.33 -16.85 -9.23
CA GLY A 129 -12.07 -16.95 -7.96
C GLY A 129 -12.33 -15.61 -7.28
N PRO A 130 -13.43 -15.50 -6.51
CA PRO A 130 -13.88 -14.24 -5.93
C PRO A 130 -12.93 -13.67 -4.87
N TYR A 131 -12.34 -14.52 -4.03
CA TYR A 131 -11.44 -14.06 -2.97
C TYR A 131 -10.07 -13.63 -3.50
N VAL A 132 -9.57 -14.33 -4.52
CA VAL A 132 -8.36 -13.96 -5.25
C VAL A 132 -8.57 -12.61 -5.93
N ALA A 133 -9.68 -12.48 -6.66
CA ALA A 133 -10.04 -11.25 -7.35
C ALA A 133 -10.20 -10.07 -6.37
N ALA A 134 -10.93 -10.24 -5.26
CA ALA A 134 -11.16 -9.15 -4.31
C ALA A 134 -9.87 -8.61 -3.70
N ASN A 135 -8.95 -9.50 -3.29
CA ASN A 135 -7.65 -9.07 -2.76
C ASN A 135 -6.77 -8.42 -3.85
N ALA A 136 -6.72 -8.99 -5.07
CA ALA A 136 -5.91 -8.45 -6.17
C ALA A 136 -6.43 -7.10 -6.69
N VAL A 137 -7.75 -6.96 -6.84
CA VAL A 137 -8.41 -5.71 -7.25
C VAL A 137 -8.22 -4.63 -6.19
N LYS A 138 -8.38 -4.96 -4.89
CA LYS A 138 -8.12 -3.98 -3.82
C LYS A 138 -6.64 -3.55 -3.79
N ALA A 139 -5.72 -4.45 -4.08
CA ALA A 139 -4.31 -4.12 -4.24
C ALA A 139 -4.01 -3.30 -5.52
N GLY A 140 -4.97 -3.18 -6.43
CA GLY A 140 -4.84 -2.50 -7.71
C GLY A 140 -3.79 -3.16 -8.59
N ILE A 141 -3.85 -4.49 -8.77
CA ILE A 141 -2.93 -5.24 -9.64
C ILE A 141 -3.68 -5.83 -10.83
N ASP A 142 -3.13 -5.67 -12.02
CA ASP A 142 -3.65 -6.26 -13.24
C ASP A 142 -3.37 -7.77 -13.31
N ALA A 143 -4.30 -8.53 -13.89
CA ALA A 143 -4.26 -10.00 -13.88
C ALA A 143 -3.03 -10.59 -14.60
N ASP A 144 -2.55 -9.95 -15.66
CA ASP A 144 -1.36 -10.42 -16.40
C ASP A 144 -0.09 -10.31 -15.57
N ILE A 145 0.12 -9.18 -14.87
CA ILE A 145 1.21 -9.00 -13.90
C ILE A 145 1.05 -9.99 -12.75
N PHE A 146 -0.16 -10.12 -12.20
CA PHE A 146 -0.45 -11.03 -11.10
C PHE A 146 -0.03 -12.47 -11.40
N TRP A 147 -0.47 -13.02 -12.54
CA TRP A 147 -0.13 -14.39 -12.90
C TRP A 147 1.33 -14.53 -13.33
N LYS A 148 1.90 -13.52 -14.00
CA LYS A 148 3.31 -13.56 -14.42
C LYS A 148 4.26 -13.59 -13.23
N ALA A 149 4.04 -12.73 -12.24
CA ALA A 149 4.84 -12.69 -11.03
C ALA A 149 4.73 -13.99 -10.23
N ARG A 150 3.54 -14.61 -10.19
CA ARG A 150 3.36 -15.93 -9.57
C ARG A 150 4.14 -17.03 -10.28
N ASP A 151 4.03 -17.08 -11.61
CA ASP A 151 4.70 -18.07 -12.44
C ASP A 151 6.22 -18.03 -12.23
N PHE A 152 6.79 -16.81 -12.21
CA PHE A 152 8.23 -16.61 -12.08
C PHE A 152 8.78 -16.88 -10.66
N ASN A 153 7.94 -16.80 -9.62
CA ASN A 153 8.37 -16.98 -8.24
C ASN A 153 7.85 -18.28 -7.60
N GLY A 154 7.09 -19.08 -8.35
CA GLY A 154 6.60 -20.39 -7.94
C GLY A 154 5.83 -20.37 -6.62
N ALA A 155 6.35 -21.09 -5.62
CA ALA A 155 5.70 -21.27 -4.32
C ALA A 155 5.90 -20.09 -3.34
N MET A 156 6.77 -19.13 -3.66
CA MET A 156 7.15 -18.02 -2.77
C MET A 156 6.18 -16.86 -2.94
N SER A 157 5.03 -16.98 -2.28
CA SER A 157 3.92 -16.03 -2.41
C SER A 157 4.30 -14.61 -2.03
N THR A 158 5.20 -14.44 -1.05
CA THR A 158 5.57 -13.12 -0.53
C THR A 158 6.51 -12.38 -1.47
N VAL A 159 7.41 -13.11 -2.13
CA VAL A 159 8.33 -12.57 -3.13
C VAL A 159 7.58 -12.25 -4.43
N ALA A 160 6.74 -13.18 -4.88
CA ALA A 160 5.86 -12.96 -6.02
C ALA A 160 5.04 -11.67 -5.87
N ALA A 161 4.52 -11.41 -4.67
CA ALA A 161 3.72 -10.23 -4.37
C ALA A 161 4.52 -8.93 -4.47
N GLY A 162 5.79 -8.95 -4.03
CA GLY A 162 6.71 -7.84 -4.24
C GLY A 162 6.90 -7.53 -5.72
N TYR A 163 7.24 -8.54 -6.54
CA TYR A 163 7.38 -8.35 -7.98
C TYR A 163 6.12 -7.80 -8.63
N ALA A 164 4.95 -8.37 -8.31
CA ALA A 164 3.67 -7.94 -8.88
C ALA A 164 3.40 -6.45 -8.61
N VAL A 165 3.59 -6.00 -7.37
CA VAL A 165 3.38 -4.60 -7.01
C VAL A 165 4.40 -3.69 -7.69
N ALA A 166 5.68 -4.06 -7.73
CA ALA A 166 6.71 -3.26 -8.39
C ALA A 166 6.47 -3.10 -9.90
N LEU A 167 6.06 -4.18 -10.57
CA LEU A 167 5.72 -4.16 -11.99
C LEU A 167 4.46 -3.35 -12.27
N GLN A 168 3.48 -3.40 -11.37
CA GLN A 168 2.28 -2.56 -11.49
C GLN A 168 2.63 -1.09 -11.30
N LEU A 169 3.46 -0.75 -10.30
CA LEU A 169 3.94 0.63 -10.12
C LEU A 169 4.66 1.13 -11.38
N LEU A 170 5.52 0.31 -11.98
CA LEU A 170 6.16 0.65 -13.25
C LEU A 170 5.14 0.87 -14.38
N ARG A 171 4.12 0.02 -14.47
CA ARG A 171 3.02 0.18 -15.44
C ARG A 171 2.25 1.48 -15.22
N ASP A 172 1.96 1.82 -13.98
CA ASP A 172 1.24 3.04 -13.61
C ASP A 172 2.10 4.28 -13.97
N GLU A 173 3.40 4.26 -13.68
CA GLU A 173 4.34 5.33 -14.08
C GLU A 173 4.42 5.52 -15.59
N ILE A 174 4.42 4.43 -16.37
CA ILE A 174 4.39 4.45 -17.85
C ILE A 174 3.06 5.03 -18.37
N ARG A 175 1.92 4.72 -17.73
CA ARG A 175 0.61 5.22 -18.18
C ARG A 175 0.41 6.69 -17.83
N ASN A 176 0.98 7.15 -16.72
CA ASN A 176 0.74 8.48 -16.20
C ASN A 176 1.71 9.55 -16.72
N HIS A 177 2.77 9.16 -17.42
CA HIS A 177 3.77 10.09 -17.96
C HIS A 177 3.96 9.90 -19.46
N PRO A 178 4.23 10.99 -20.21
CA PRO A 178 4.51 10.87 -21.63
C PRO A 178 5.95 10.37 -21.88
N PRO A 179 6.24 9.72 -23.03
CA PRO A 179 7.52 9.05 -23.28
C PRO A 179 8.76 9.93 -23.16
N GLU A 180 8.64 11.22 -23.47
CA GLU A 180 9.71 12.21 -23.35
C GLU A 180 10.18 12.44 -21.89
N GLU A 181 9.35 12.14 -20.89
CA GLU A 181 9.71 12.29 -19.47
C GLU A 181 10.38 11.05 -18.89
N TYR A 182 10.39 9.93 -19.60
CA TYR A 182 10.83 8.64 -19.03
C TYR A 182 12.29 8.65 -18.59
N GLU A 183 13.19 9.20 -19.40
CA GLU A 183 14.61 9.24 -19.06
C GLU A 183 14.87 10.10 -17.81
N ALA A 184 14.30 11.30 -17.77
CA ALA A 184 14.45 12.22 -16.64
C ALA A 184 13.89 11.68 -15.33
N ARG A 185 12.83 10.86 -15.41
CA ARG A 185 12.20 10.19 -14.26
C ARG A 185 12.77 8.81 -13.96
N GLY A 186 13.70 8.31 -14.78
CA GLY A 186 14.24 6.96 -14.66
C GLY A 186 13.21 5.84 -14.91
N ILE A 187 12.14 6.11 -15.68
CA ILE A 187 11.13 5.13 -16.08
C ILE A 187 11.70 4.27 -17.21
N LYS A 188 11.69 2.94 -17.05
CA LYS A 188 12.23 1.99 -18.04
C LYS A 188 11.14 1.04 -18.57
N PRO A 189 10.36 1.44 -19.59
CA PRO A 189 9.25 0.63 -20.11
C PRO A 189 9.67 -0.75 -20.63
N ASP A 190 10.88 -0.85 -21.17
CA ASP A 190 11.39 -2.11 -21.70
C ASP A 190 11.58 -3.19 -20.64
N VAL A 191 11.77 -2.81 -19.37
CA VAL A 191 11.85 -3.78 -18.26
C VAL A 191 10.52 -4.50 -18.08
N LEU A 192 9.41 -3.75 -18.04
CA LEU A 192 8.06 -4.32 -17.96
C LEU A 192 7.76 -5.20 -19.18
N LYS A 193 8.09 -4.70 -20.38
CA LYS A 193 7.89 -5.43 -21.64
C LYS A 193 8.66 -6.75 -21.64
N ARG A 194 9.94 -6.75 -21.26
CA ARG A 194 10.75 -7.97 -21.14
C ARG A 194 10.15 -8.92 -20.12
N TYR A 195 9.83 -8.44 -18.92
CA TYR A 195 9.28 -9.27 -17.85
C TYR A 195 8.01 -10.02 -18.27
N LEU A 196 7.08 -9.33 -18.93
CA LEU A 196 5.83 -9.93 -19.40
C LEU A 196 6.04 -10.87 -20.61
N ALA A 197 7.04 -10.60 -21.46
CA ALA A 197 7.31 -11.38 -22.66
C ALA A 197 8.14 -12.66 -22.42
N GLN A 198 9.03 -12.67 -21.42
CA GLN A 198 9.93 -13.81 -21.20
C GLN A 198 9.16 -15.07 -20.80
N LYS A 199 9.63 -16.25 -21.18
CA LYS A 199 8.99 -17.51 -20.77
C LYS A 199 9.59 -18.05 -19.47
N TYR A 200 10.88 -17.83 -19.25
CA TYR A 200 11.61 -18.35 -18.11
C TYR A 200 12.32 -17.23 -17.34
N VAL A 201 12.50 -17.45 -16.03
CA VAL A 201 13.04 -16.45 -15.08
C VAL A 201 14.51 -16.12 -15.35
N ASP A 202 15.28 -17.11 -15.78
CA ASP A 202 16.70 -17.00 -16.14
C ASP A 202 16.95 -16.12 -17.37
N GLN A 203 15.89 -15.80 -18.13
CA GLN A 203 15.96 -14.90 -19.29
C GLN A 203 15.83 -13.42 -18.92
N LEU A 204 15.55 -13.11 -17.65
CA LEU A 204 15.62 -11.74 -17.14
C LEU A 204 17.07 -11.37 -16.86
N GLY A 205 17.49 -10.18 -17.28
CA GLY A 205 18.83 -9.65 -16.95
C GLY A 205 18.94 -9.27 -15.47
N GLU A 206 20.16 -9.22 -14.95
CA GLU A 206 20.41 -8.74 -13.57
C GLU A 206 19.96 -7.28 -13.38
N ASP A 207 20.14 -6.45 -14.41
CA ASP A 207 19.77 -5.04 -14.36
C ASP A 207 18.24 -4.82 -14.27
N ASP A 208 17.45 -5.72 -14.87
CA ASP A 208 15.99 -5.69 -14.77
C ASP A 208 15.54 -5.95 -13.33
N ASP A 209 16.11 -6.99 -12.71
CA ASP A 209 15.81 -7.34 -11.32
C ASP A 209 16.26 -6.24 -10.35
N ARG A 210 17.44 -5.66 -10.56
CA ARG A 210 17.93 -4.55 -9.74
C ARG A 210 16.99 -3.35 -9.85
N TYR A 211 16.58 -3.01 -11.06
CA TYR A 211 15.65 -1.92 -11.30
C TYR A 211 14.28 -2.15 -10.64
N ILE A 212 13.72 -3.37 -10.75
CA ILE A 212 12.45 -3.72 -10.10
C ILE A 212 12.58 -3.64 -8.56
N ALA A 213 13.69 -4.12 -8.00
CA ALA A 213 13.95 -4.04 -6.57
C ALA A 213 14.08 -2.57 -6.11
N ASP A 214 14.71 -1.71 -6.90
CA ASP A 214 14.86 -0.29 -6.59
C ASP A 214 13.52 0.46 -6.64
N ILE A 215 12.65 0.16 -7.62
CA ILE A 215 11.26 0.64 -7.63
C ILE A 215 10.56 0.27 -6.32
N MET A 216 10.67 -0.99 -5.90
CA MET A 216 10.03 -1.46 -4.69
C MET A 216 10.54 -0.73 -3.44
N ARG A 217 11.87 -0.57 -3.32
CA ARG A 217 12.50 0.18 -2.22
C ARG A 217 11.95 1.58 -2.13
N TYR A 218 11.99 2.28 -3.25
CA TYR A 218 11.51 3.64 -3.35
C TYR A 218 10.03 3.74 -3.00
N ALA A 219 9.19 2.83 -3.51
CA ALA A 219 7.76 2.84 -3.24
C ALA A 219 7.40 2.51 -1.78
N ILE A 220 8.19 1.67 -1.10
CA ILE A 220 8.03 1.40 0.33
C ILE A 220 8.54 2.58 1.16
N SER A 221 9.63 3.25 0.75
CA SER A 221 10.23 4.37 1.49
C SER A 221 9.44 5.65 1.35
N LYS A 222 8.91 5.94 0.14
CA LYS A 222 8.15 7.16 -0.15
C LYS A 222 6.85 7.24 0.66
N ARG A 223 6.23 6.09 0.95
CA ARG A 223 5.01 5.95 1.78
C ARG A 223 3.86 6.88 1.37
N ASP A 224 3.89 7.32 0.11
CA ASP A 224 2.90 8.19 -0.49
C ASP A 224 1.68 7.40 -0.96
N PHE A 225 0.60 8.16 -1.15
CA PHE A 225 -0.63 7.65 -1.71
C PHE A 225 -0.64 7.86 -3.20
N SER A 226 -0.70 6.75 -3.93
CA SER A 226 -0.86 6.76 -5.37
C SER A 226 -2.33 6.62 -5.75
N ILE A 227 -2.63 7.19 -6.90
CA ILE A 227 -3.86 6.99 -7.62
C ILE A 227 -3.49 6.24 -8.90
N ASP A 228 -4.26 5.23 -9.26
CA ASP A 228 -4.03 4.51 -10.51
C ASP A 228 -4.42 5.36 -11.73
N ALA A 229 -4.08 4.86 -12.92
CA ALA A 229 -4.42 5.53 -14.18
C ALA A 229 -5.94 5.71 -14.39
N GLU A 230 -6.76 4.95 -13.66
CA GLU A 230 -8.22 5.04 -13.68
C GLU A 230 -8.78 5.99 -12.61
N GLY A 231 -7.92 6.71 -11.87
CA GLY A 231 -8.35 7.67 -10.86
C GLY A 231 -8.74 7.03 -9.52
N ARG A 232 -8.50 5.73 -9.32
CA ARG A 232 -8.83 5.01 -8.08
C ARG A 232 -7.70 5.13 -7.08
N ARG A 233 -8.08 5.37 -5.82
CA ARG A 233 -7.14 5.42 -4.70
C ARG A 233 -6.51 4.05 -4.46
N GLN A 234 -5.19 3.97 -4.51
CA GLN A 234 -4.47 2.74 -4.19
C GLN A 234 -4.21 2.66 -2.68
N LEU A 235 -4.06 1.44 -2.17
CA LEU A 235 -3.55 1.22 -0.82
C LEU A 235 -2.07 1.65 -0.73
N PRO A 236 -1.55 1.98 0.47
CA PRO A 236 -0.10 2.04 0.70
C PRO A 236 0.60 0.79 0.17
N THR A 237 1.80 0.96 -0.40
CA THR A 237 2.61 -0.10 -1.02
C THR A 237 2.70 -1.37 -0.16
N ALA A 238 2.98 -1.22 1.14
CA ALA A 238 3.08 -2.36 2.06
C ALA A 238 1.78 -3.18 2.17
N TYR A 239 0.63 -2.50 2.19
CA TYR A 239 -0.68 -3.16 2.23
C TYR A 239 -1.06 -3.76 0.87
N ARG A 240 -0.66 -3.13 -0.25
CA ARG A 240 -0.81 -3.73 -1.59
C ARG A 240 -0.06 -5.06 -1.67
N ILE A 241 1.20 -5.10 -1.27
CA ILE A 241 2.01 -6.33 -1.27
C ILE A 241 1.35 -7.41 -0.41
N ALA A 242 0.93 -7.06 0.80
CA ALA A 242 0.27 -8.02 1.69
C ALA A 242 -1.01 -8.59 1.08
N ARG A 243 -1.83 -7.76 0.43
CA ARG A 243 -3.06 -8.18 -0.26
C ARG A 243 -2.77 -9.08 -1.45
N VAL A 244 -1.74 -8.81 -2.24
CA VAL A 244 -1.33 -9.69 -3.34
C VAL A 244 -0.83 -11.03 -2.82
N ALA A 245 -0.05 -11.04 -1.74
CA ALA A 245 0.40 -12.28 -1.11
C ALA A 245 -0.78 -13.10 -0.58
N ALA A 246 -1.78 -12.45 0.03
CA ALA A 246 -3.03 -13.08 0.43
C ALA A 246 -3.79 -13.67 -0.77
N ALA A 247 -3.88 -12.94 -1.88
CA ALA A 247 -4.50 -13.43 -3.11
C ALA A 247 -3.77 -14.68 -3.67
N TYR A 248 -2.44 -14.71 -3.63
CA TYR A 248 -1.67 -15.91 -3.99
C TYR A 248 -1.92 -17.08 -3.04
N SER A 249 -2.06 -16.82 -1.74
CA SER A 249 -2.41 -17.84 -0.76
C SER A 249 -3.81 -18.41 -1.02
N ASP A 250 -4.81 -17.55 -1.26
CA ASP A 250 -6.17 -17.96 -1.65
C ASP A 250 -6.14 -18.79 -2.95
N ALA A 251 -5.34 -18.37 -3.92
CA ALA A 251 -5.26 -18.99 -5.23
C ALA A 251 -4.41 -20.28 -5.26
N ARG A 252 -3.68 -20.62 -4.20
CA ARG A 252 -3.05 -21.94 -4.02
C ARG A 252 -4.08 -22.97 -3.54
N GLY A 253 -5.23 -22.51 -3.07
CA GLY A 253 -6.18 -23.34 -2.36
C GLY A 253 -5.70 -23.64 -0.94
N TYR A 254 -6.66 -23.83 -0.06
CA TYR A 254 -6.41 -24.16 1.33
C TYR A 254 -6.29 -25.67 1.51
N LEU A 255 -5.36 -26.12 2.36
CA LEU A 255 -5.33 -27.54 2.79
C LEU A 255 -6.64 -27.94 3.47
N ASN A 256 -7.35 -26.96 4.04
CA ASN A 256 -8.73 -27.11 4.50
C ASN A 256 -9.68 -27.06 3.29
N THR A 257 -10.32 -28.19 2.98
CA THR A 257 -11.32 -28.33 1.90
C THR A 257 -12.54 -27.42 2.09
N SER A 258 -12.81 -26.97 3.32
CA SER A 258 -13.89 -26.02 3.60
C SER A 258 -13.48 -24.56 3.36
N GLY A 259 -12.19 -24.26 3.20
CA GLY A 259 -11.64 -22.90 3.19
C GLY A 259 -11.76 -22.19 4.55
N TYR A 260 -11.25 -20.95 4.63
CA TYR A 260 -11.24 -20.15 5.87
C TYR A 260 -12.38 -19.11 5.92
N CYS A 261 -12.98 -18.81 4.78
CA CYS A 261 -14.09 -17.87 4.65
C CYS A 261 -15.43 -18.59 4.49
N GLN A 262 -16.50 -17.94 4.97
CA GLN A 262 -17.88 -18.22 4.63
C GLN A 262 -18.50 -16.91 4.11
N GLY A 263 -18.58 -16.77 2.79
CA GLY A 263 -18.94 -15.49 2.18
C GLY A 263 -17.88 -14.44 2.50
N ASN A 264 -18.30 -13.32 3.08
CA ASN A 264 -17.45 -12.18 3.44
C ASN A 264 -17.00 -12.19 4.92
N GLU A 265 -17.14 -13.33 5.61
CA GLU A 265 -16.86 -13.48 7.04
C GLU A 265 -15.95 -14.70 7.31
N PRO A 266 -15.18 -14.69 8.42
CA PRO A 266 -14.44 -15.87 8.85
C PRO A 266 -15.39 -16.98 9.33
N ARG A 267 -15.09 -18.23 8.95
CA ARG A 267 -15.82 -19.39 9.48
C ARG A 267 -15.74 -19.45 11.01
N SER A 268 -16.75 -20.05 11.64
CA SER A 268 -16.95 -20.03 13.11
C SER A 268 -15.81 -20.64 13.96
N ARG A 269 -14.92 -21.46 13.36
CA ARG A 269 -13.77 -22.11 14.04
C ARG A 269 -12.41 -21.57 13.59
N GLU A 270 -12.41 -20.51 12.81
CA GLU A 270 -11.17 -19.91 12.28
C GLU A 270 -10.60 -18.85 13.22
N PRO A 271 -9.29 -18.56 13.12
CA PRO A 271 -8.60 -17.53 13.92
C PRO A 271 -9.37 -16.24 14.02
N ARG A 272 -9.74 -15.76 15.21
CA ARG A 272 -10.48 -14.49 15.42
C ARG A 272 -9.75 -13.48 16.30
N SER A 273 -8.64 -13.87 16.89
CA SER A 273 -7.79 -12.99 17.70
C SER A 273 -6.40 -12.81 17.08
N ALA A 274 -5.69 -11.78 17.54
CA ALA A 274 -4.28 -11.60 17.24
C ALA A 274 -3.41 -12.79 17.68
N GLU A 275 -3.79 -13.52 18.72
CA GLU A 275 -3.06 -14.72 19.20
C GLU A 275 -3.20 -15.91 18.24
N ASP A 276 -4.37 -16.09 17.62
CA ASP A 276 -4.56 -17.18 16.66
C ASP A 276 -3.70 -17.00 15.40
N ILE A 277 -3.45 -15.73 15.08
CA ILE A 277 -2.59 -15.27 14.00
C ILE A 277 -1.11 -15.62 14.27
N GLU A 278 -0.68 -15.67 15.54
CA GLU A 278 0.69 -16.06 15.94
C GLU A 278 1.03 -17.52 15.60
N LYS A 279 0.01 -18.37 15.43
CA LYS A 279 0.16 -19.80 15.07
C LYS A 279 0.25 -20.04 13.56
N ASN A 280 0.51 -18.99 12.75
CA ASN A 280 0.59 -19.05 11.28
C ASN A 280 -0.62 -19.70 10.60
N ARG A 281 -1.80 -19.66 11.23
CA ARG A 281 -3.03 -20.12 10.59
C ARG A 281 -3.47 -19.12 9.52
N PRO A 282 -3.85 -19.56 8.30
CA PRO A 282 -4.40 -18.67 7.29
C PRO A 282 -5.66 -17.97 7.81
N LEU A 283 -5.80 -16.69 7.46
CA LEU A 283 -6.97 -15.88 7.80
C LEU A 283 -8.04 -16.01 6.71
N CYS A 284 -9.27 -15.63 7.04
CA CYS A 284 -10.18 -15.22 5.98
C CYS A 284 -9.73 -13.84 5.46
N PHE A 285 -8.86 -13.81 4.45
CA PHE A 285 -8.18 -12.58 4.04
C PHE A 285 -9.14 -11.49 3.58
N VAL A 286 -10.20 -11.83 2.85
CA VAL A 286 -11.21 -10.84 2.41
C VAL A 286 -11.92 -10.14 3.57
N ALA A 287 -12.10 -10.84 4.70
CA ALA A 287 -12.73 -10.28 5.90
C ALA A 287 -11.73 -9.57 6.83
N ALA A 288 -10.44 -9.88 6.70
CA ALA A 288 -9.39 -9.29 7.53
C ALA A 288 -9.09 -7.85 7.11
N THR A 289 -8.76 -6.98 8.07
CA THR A 289 -8.25 -5.64 7.81
C THR A 289 -6.90 -5.69 7.08
N ASP A 290 -6.55 -4.67 6.29
CA ASP A 290 -5.25 -4.65 5.59
C ASP A 290 -4.07 -4.77 6.55
N ARG A 291 -4.19 -4.18 7.76
CA ARG A 291 -3.21 -4.32 8.85
C ARG A 291 -3.02 -5.76 9.29
N ALA A 292 -4.13 -6.50 9.47
CA ALA A 292 -4.07 -7.91 9.85
C ALA A 292 -3.44 -8.76 8.75
N VAL A 293 -3.79 -8.50 7.48
CA VAL A 293 -3.16 -9.15 6.33
C VAL A 293 -1.67 -8.84 6.23
N HIS A 294 -1.27 -7.59 6.50
CA HIS A 294 0.15 -7.20 6.54
C HIS A 294 0.93 -7.87 7.68
N SER A 295 0.32 -7.97 8.87
CA SER A 295 0.89 -8.74 9.98
C SER A 295 1.10 -10.22 9.61
N TRP A 296 0.11 -10.82 8.93
CA TRP A 296 0.25 -12.18 8.36
C TRP A 296 1.35 -12.27 7.31
N TYR A 297 1.40 -11.33 6.37
CA TYR A 297 2.42 -11.27 5.33
C TYR A 297 3.84 -11.25 5.92
N ARG A 298 4.11 -10.41 6.92
CA ARG A 298 5.43 -10.32 7.57
C ARG A 298 5.87 -11.66 8.15
N ARG A 299 4.95 -12.39 8.81
CA ARG A 299 5.25 -13.73 9.33
C ARG A 299 5.48 -14.75 8.22
N GLN A 300 4.59 -14.78 7.23
CA GLN A 300 4.72 -15.67 6.08
C GLN A 300 6.06 -15.46 5.36
N MET A 301 6.48 -14.21 5.20
CA MET A 301 7.74 -13.87 4.53
C MET A 301 8.95 -14.35 5.35
N ARG A 302 8.92 -14.21 6.68
CA ARG A 302 9.95 -14.79 7.56
C ARG A 302 10.00 -16.31 7.47
N GLU A 303 8.85 -16.99 7.37
CA GLU A 303 8.80 -18.44 7.18
C GLU A 303 9.34 -18.88 5.81
N GLU A 304 8.96 -18.18 4.73
CA GLU A 304 9.52 -18.43 3.39
C GLU A 304 11.05 -18.22 3.40
N ALA A 305 11.54 -17.15 4.05
CA ALA A 305 12.97 -16.89 4.19
C ALA A 305 13.72 -17.99 4.99
N LYS A 306 13.11 -18.52 6.06
CA LYS A 306 13.66 -19.68 6.81
C LYS A 306 13.75 -20.93 5.93
N GLY A 307 12.73 -21.16 5.10
CA GLY A 307 12.70 -22.29 4.16
C GLY A 307 13.83 -22.22 3.13
N VAL A 308 14.07 -21.05 2.55
CA VAL A 308 15.16 -20.80 1.59
C VAL A 308 16.52 -21.07 2.22
N ARG A 309 16.78 -20.54 3.41
CA ARG A 309 18.07 -20.72 4.12
C ARG A 309 18.37 -22.18 4.44
N ARG A 310 17.34 -23.02 4.63
CA ARG A 310 17.51 -24.46 4.91
C ARG A 310 17.73 -25.29 3.65
N ALA A 311 17.18 -24.86 2.52
CA ALA A 311 17.23 -25.62 1.27
C ALA A 311 18.55 -25.45 0.49
N HIS A 312 19.34 -24.40 0.74
CA HIS A 312 20.53 -24.09 -0.06
C HIS A 312 21.80 -23.88 0.79
N GLN A 313 22.77 -24.79 0.65
CA GLN A 313 24.20 -24.48 0.70
C GLN A 313 24.61 -23.90 -0.68
N PRO A 314 25.58 -22.97 -0.76
CA PRO A 314 25.56 -21.89 -1.74
C PRO A 314 26.09 -22.35 -3.11
N THR A 315 25.24 -22.39 -4.14
CA THR A 315 25.75 -22.41 -5.54
C THR A 315 24.82 -21.91 -6.65
N ASP A 316 23.59 -21.44 -6.39
CA ASP A 316 22.68 -21.03 -7.49
C ASP A 316 22.32 -19.53 -7.49
N TRP A 317 22.41 -18.89 -8.66
CA TRP A 317 22.15 -17.47 -8.91
C TRP A 317 20.71 -17.03 -8.56
N ALA A 318 19.73 -17.95 -8.64
CA ALA A 318 18.36 -17.73 -8.16
C ALA A 318 18.29 -17.43 -6.65
N SER A 319 19.21 -17.99 -5.86
CA SER A 319 19.29 -17.75 -4.40
C SER A 319 19.75 -16.34 -4.05
N VAL A 320 20.56 -15.71 -4.91
CA VAL A 320 21.06 -14.33 -4.73
C VAL A 320 19.96 -13.31 -5.04
N ARG A 321 19.22 -13.49 -6.14
CA ARG A 321 18.04 -12.69 -6.51
C ARG A 321 17.00 -12.69 -5.40
N LEU A 322 16.73 -13.87 -4.87
CA LEU A 322 15.78 -14.05 -3.78
C LEU A 322 16.25 -13.39 -2.49
N SER A 323 17.54 -13.55 -2.15
CA SER A 323 18.13 -12.96 -0.96
C SER A 323 18.12 -11.43 -1.01
N PHE A 324 18.32 -10.81 -2.17
CA PHE A 324 18.31 -9.36 -2.31
C PHE A 324 16.92 -8.76 -2.05
N LEU A 325 15.87 -9.35 -2.61
CA LEU A 325 14.50 -8.86 -2.44
C LEU A 325 13.92 -9.24 -1.07
N ILE A 326 14.19 -10.46 -0.59
CA ILE A 326 13.86 -10.87 0.79
C ILE A 326 14.56 -9.96 1.80
N ASN A 327 15.86 -9.68 1.67
CA ASN A 327 16.54 -8.77 2.59
C ASN A 327 15.99 -7.35 2.47
N THR A 328 15.76 -6.85 1.25
CA THR A 328 15.20 -5.51 1.02
C THR A 328 13.82 -5.35 1.68
N VAL A 329 12.91 -6.31 1.46
CA VAL A 329 11.54 -6.22 2.00
C VAL A 329 11.48 -6.67 3.45
N LEU A 330 12.37 -7.55 3.94
CA LEU A 330 12.50 -7.82 5.39
C LEU A 330 12.97 -6.57 6.13
N PHE A 331 14.06 -5.93 5.69
CA PHE A 331 14.59 -4.76 6.38
C PHE A 331 13.62 -3.58 6.35
N LEU A 332 12.89 -3.37 5.24
CA LEU A 332 11.92 -2.27 5.13
C LEU A 332 10.51 -2.63 5.64
N GLY A 333 10.12 -3.90 5.59
CA GLY A 333 8.81 -4.41 6.01
C GLY A 333 8.75 -4.79 7.48
N ASP A 334 9.89 -5.00 8.16
CA ASP A 334 9.93 -5.14 9.62
C ASP A 334 9.83 -3.81 10.38
N LEU A 335 9.96 -2.69 9.66
CA LEU A 335 9.69 -1.37 10.18
C LEU A 335 8.22 -1.31 10.65
N ALA A 336 8.03 -0.70 11.82
CA ALA A 336 6.84 -0.66 12.65
C ALA A 336 5.53 -0.28 11.90
N PRO A 337 4.34 -0.46 12.50
CA PRO A 337 3.08 -0.15 11.82
C PRO A 337 3.10 1.25 11.18
N PHE A 338 2.50 1.37 9.99
CA PHE A 338 2.47 2.57 9.13
C PHE A 338 2.31 3.92 9.89
N PHE A 339 1.60 3.94 11.01
CA PHE A 339 1.42 5.12 11.87
C PHE A 339 2.69 5.58 12.58
N GLU A 340 3.40 4.67 13.24
CA GLU A 340 4.66 4.97 13.96
C GLU A 340 5.72 5.57 13.02
N PHE A 341 5.66 5.22 11.73
CA PHE A 341 6.59 5.70 10.71
C PHE A 341 6.08 6.87 9.87
N GLY A 342 4.76 7.03 9.73
CA GLY A 342 4.16 8.24 9.19
C GLY A 342 4.36 9.42 10.14
N GLU A 343 4.33 9.17 11.45
CA GLU A 343 4.79 10.13 12.47
C GLU A 343 6.24 10.52 12.21
N ALA A 344 7.15 9.54 12.08
CA ALA A 344 8.56 9.79 11.85
C ALA A 344 8.84 10.62 10.59
N ALA A 345 8.20 10.29 9.46
CA ALA A 345 8.39 11.02 8.20
C ALA A 345 7.81 12.44 8.26
N ALA A 346 6.63 12.62 8.89
CA ALA A 346 6.04 13.95 9.08
C ALA A 346 6.93 14.82 10.00
N ILE A 347 7.50 14.21 11.04
CA ILE A 347 8.43 14.87 11.96
C ILE A 347 9.72 15.26 11.25
N GLU A 348 10.36 14.36 10.51
CA GLU A 348 11.62 14.63 9.81
C GLU A 348 11.48 15.80 8.84
N GLU A 349 10.34 15.89 8.15
CA GLU A 349 10.01 17.01 7.29
C GLU A 349 9.78 18.32 8.07
N LEU A 350 9.02 18.28 9.18
CA LEU A 350 8.83 19.44 10.05
C LEU A 350 10.16 19.95 10.66
N VAL A 351 11.09 19.04 10.99
CA VAL A 351 12.45 19.38 11.40
C VAL A 351 13.21 20.04 10.24
N GLY A 352 13.17 19.44 9.05
CA GLY A 352 13.83 19.95 7.85
C GLY A 352 13.32 21.33 7.41
N GLU A 353 12.04 21.62 7.64
CA GLU A 353 11.40 22.91 7.38
C GLU A 353 11.67 23.96 8.47
N GLY A 354 12.30 23.58 9.59
CA GLY A 354 12.50 24.46 10.74
C GLY A 354 11.20 24.84 11.45
N ALA A 355 10.15 24.03 11.28
CA ALA A 355 8.84 24.24 11.89
C ALA A 355 8.78 23.81 13.37
N LEU A 356 9.78 23.06 13.84
CA LEU A 356 9.92 22.63 15.23
C LEU A 356 11.01 23.42 15.94
N ALA A 357 10.79 23.70 17.24
CA ALA A 357 11.84 24.18 18.10
C ALA A 357 12.94 23.10 18.28
N GLU A 358 14.17 23.50 18.61
CA GLU A 358 15.34 22.60 18.68
C GLU A 358 15.17 21.47 19.71
N ASP A 359 14.48 21.76 20.83
CA ASP A 359 14.12 20.81 21.87
C ASP A 359 13.02 19.84 21.43
N GLU A 360 12.02 20.31 20.70
CA GLU A 360 10.97 19.48 20.10
C GLU A 360 11.53 18.56 19.00
N ALA A 361 12.44 19.06 18.17
CA ALA A 361 13.12 18.29 17.13
C ALA A 361 13.94 17.12 17.74
N ALA A 362 14.67 17.37 18.82
CA ALA A 362 15.45 16.35 19.51
C ALA A 362 14.57 15.24 20.12
N LEU A 363 13.44 15.62 20.74
CA LEU A 363 12.48 14.66 21.30
C LEU A 363 11.81 13.83 20.21
N ALA A 364 11.48 14.47 19.09
CA ALA A 364 10.89 13.82 17.94
C ALA A 364 11.88 12.83 17.29
N GLU A 365 13.15 13.21 17.14
CA GLU A 365 14.22 12.34 16.63
C GLU A 365 14.49 11.15 17.57
N GLU A 366 14.48 11.35 18.89
CA GLU A 366 14.59 10.26 19.87
C GLU A 366 13.45 9.25 19.68
N ARG A 367 12.21 9.73 19.52
CA ARG A 367 11.05 8.87 19.26
C ARG A 367 11.18 8.11 17.95
N VAL A 368 11.58 8.78 16.86
CA VAL A 368 11.82 8.12 15.57
C VAL A 368 12.85 7.00 15.72
N ASN A 369 13.95 7.27 16.41
CA ASN A 369 15.00 6.29 16.68
C ASN A 369 14.51 5.10 17.52
N GLN A 370 13.64 5.32 18.51
CA GLN A 370 13.02 4.23 19.28
C GLN A 370 12.07 3.36 18.44
N LEU A 371 11.41 3.94 17.43
CA LEU A 371 10.49 3.25 16.53
C LEU A 371 11.22 2.48 15.42
N THR A 372 12.37 2.97 14.97
CA THR A 372 13.20 2.35 13.92
C THR A 372 14.16 1.29 14.46
N CYS A 373 14.77 1.52 15.61
CA CYS A 373 15.79 0.66 16.21
C CYS A 373 15.22 -0.22 17.32
N ARG A 374 14.25 -1.08 16.99
CA ARG A 374 13.65 -2.03 17.96
C ARG A 374 14.38 -3.37 18.05
N ILE A 375 15.69 -3.39 17.82
CA ILE A 375 16.55 -4.51 18.25
C ILE A 375 17.02 -4.17 19.67
N ARG A 376 16.26 -4.58 20.67
CA ARG A 376 16.80 -4.69 22.04
C ARG A 376 17.54 -6.03 22.15
N PRO A 377 18.72 -6.07 22.80
CA PRO A 377 19.45 -7.30 23.06
C PRO A 377 18.66 -8.30 23.91
#